data_AF-A0A951XNF0-F1
#
_entry.id   AF-A0A951XNF0-F1
#
_cell.length_a   1.000
_cell.length_b   1.000
_cell.length_c   1.000
_cell.angle_alpha   90.00
_cell.angle_beta   90.00
_cell.angle_gamma   90.00
#
_symmetry.space_group_name_H-M   'P 1'
#
loop_
_entity.id
_entity.type
_entity.pdbx_description
1 polymer ?
#
loop_
_entity_poly.entity_id
_entity_poly.type
_entity_poly.pdbx_seq_one_letter_code
_entity_poly.pdbx_strand_id
1 'polypeptide(L)'
;MKRRLALRRVTREDLAQHLREAEVTAAEAIGETSVYHCLGKAGESVAVALPGESGLIVEIQAASPPPERRRRKRAAAPPPAE
;
A
#
# COMPACT_ATOMS: atom_id res chain seq x y z
N MET A 1 -9.12 -9.49 -7.88
CA MET A 1 -8.17 -9.33 -6.76
C MET A 1 -8.71 -8.25 -5.83
N LYS A 2 -8.86 -8.51 -4.52
CA LYS A 2 -9.42 -7.54 -3.56
C LYS A 2 -8.26 -6.75 -2.93
N ARG A 3 -8.09 -5.49 -3.31
CA ARG A 3 -7.14 -4.58 -2.66
C ARG A 3 -7.74 -4.14 -1.32
N ARG A 4 -6.92 -4.13 -0.25
CA ARG A 4 -7.35 -3.58 1.04
C ARG A 4 -6.92 -2.13 1.10
N LEU A 5 -7.87 -1.26 1.47
CA LEU A 5 -7.62 0.15 1.70
C LEU A 5 -7.61 0.38 3.20
N ALA A 6 -6.53 0.98 3.71
CA ALA A 6 -6.49 1.48 5.08
C ALA A 6 -6.56 3.00 5.02
N LEU A 7 -7.55 3.58 5.69
CA LEU A 7 -7.78 5.02 5.71
C LEU A 7 -7.48 5.56 7.11
N ARG A 8 -6.66 6.61 7.19
CA ARG A 8 -6.37 7.33 8.42
C ARG A 8 -6.54 8.83 8.24
N ARG A 9 -7.15 9.49 9.23
CA ARG A 9 -7.13 10.95 9.37
C ARG A 9 -5.83 11.36 10.01
N VAL A 10 -5.25 12.45 9.51
CA VAL A 10 -3.98 12.98 9.97
C VAL A 10 -4.07 14.49 10.13
N THR A 11 -3.14 15.04 10.91
CA THR A 11 -2.95 16.48 10.97
C THR A 11 -2.31 16.99 9.68
N ARG A 12 -2.34 18.31 9.47
CA ARG A 12 -1.63 18.95 8.38
C ARG A 12 -0.12 18.70 8.41
N GLU A 13 0.48 18.68 9.61
CA GLU A 13 1.90 18.43 9.81
C GLU A 13 2.29 17.01 9.40
N ASP A 14 1.50 16.01 9.83
CA ASP A 14 1.69 14.61 9.47
C ASP A 14 1.51 14.37 7.96
N LEU A 15 0.54 15.06 7.34
CA LEU A 15 0.33 14.99 5.89
C LEU A 15 1.54 15.55 5.13
N ALA A 16 2.05 16.71 5.56
CA ALA A 16 3.24 17.33 4.97
C ALA A 16 4.46 16.44 5.15
N GLN A 17 4.60 15.78 6.31
CA GLN A 17 5.68 14.82 6.55
C GLN A 17 5.58 13.62 5.60
N HIS A 18 4.38 13.05 5.42
CA HIS A 18 4.16 11.95 4.47
C HIS A 18 4.54 12.34 3.04
N LEU A 19 4.15 13.55 2.60
CA LEU A 19 4.49 14.07 1.27
C LEU A 19 5.99 14.34 1.09
N ARG A 20 6.75 14.59 2.17
CA ARG A 20 8.21 14.73 2.12
C ARG A 20 8.92 13.38 1.99
N GLU A 21 8.35 12.33 2.57
CA GLU A 21 8.94 10.99 2.59
C GLU A 21 8.59 10.14 1.37
N ALA A 22 7.44 10.42 0.74
CA ALA A 22 6.96 9.72 -0.43
C ALA A 22 7.22 10.48 -1.73
N GLU A 23 7.36 9.75 -2.83
CA GLU A 23 7.43 10.33 -4.17
C GLU A 23 6.01 10.63 -4.67
N VAL A 24 5.73 11.89 -5.03
CA VAL A 24 4.44 12.28 -5.61
C VAL A 24 4.43 11.97 -7.11
N THR A 25 3.61 11.00 -7.51
CA THR A 25 3.51 10.54 -8.91
C THR A 25 2.40 11.25 -9.68
N ALA A 26 1.36 11.73 -9.00
CA ALA A 26 0.33 12.57 -9.58
C ALA A 26 -0.26 13.51 -8.52
N ALA A 27 -0.77 14.66 -8.96
CA ALA A 27 -1.42 15.63 -8.10
C ALA A 27 -2.64 16.23 -8.82
N GLU A 28 -3.76 16.33 -8.11
CA GLU A 28 -5.03 16.83 -8.62
C GLU A 28 -5.66 17.76 -7.59
N ALA A 29 -6.28 18.85 -8.04
CA ALA A 29 -7.05 19.75 -7.18
C ALA A 29 -8.55 19.62 -7.50
N ILE A 30 -9.35 19.33 -6.49
CA ILE A 30 -10.80 19.14 -6.59
C ILE A 30 -11.46 20.11 -5.61
N GLY A 31 -11.89 21.27 -6.13
CA GLY A 31 -12.40 22.36 -5.30
C GLY A 31 -11.31 22.88 -4.35
N GLU A 32 -11.59 22.86 -3.04
CA GLU A 32 -10.64 23.27 -1.99
C GLU A 32 -9.76 22.12 -1.47
N THR A 33 -9.84 20.94 -2.09
CA THR A 33 -9.11 19.74 -1.68
C THR A 33 -8.00 19.43 -2.68
N SER A 34 -6.82 19.11 -2.19
CA SER A 34 -5.71 18.64 -3.02
C SER A 34 -5.47 17.15 -2.80
N VAL A 35 -5.39 16.38 -3.87
CA VAL A 35 -5.16 14.94 -3.87
C VAL A 35 -3.80 14.65 -4.47
N TYR A 36 -3.02 13.82 -3.80
CA TYR A 36 -1.67 13.43 -4.20
C TYR A 36 -1.58 11.91 -4.25
N HIS A 37 -1.17 11.38 -5.38
CA HIS A 37 -0.78 9.99 -5.52
C HIS A 37 0.69 9.85 -5.16
N CYS A 38 0.98 8.95 -4.23
CA CYS A 38 2.27 8.86 -3.58
C CYS A 38 2.79 7.42 -3.66
N LEU A 39 4.06 7.25 -4.02
CA LEU A 39 4.77 5.99 -3.94
C LEU A 39 5.83 6.08 -2.83
N GLY A 40 5.64 5.30 -1.78
CA GLY A 40 6.56 5.25 -0.64
C GLY A 40 7.19 3.86 -0.47
N LYS A 41 8.08 3.75 0.52
CA LYS A 41 8.74 2.46 0.86
C LYS A 41 7.73 1.35 1.23
N ALA A 42 6.59 1.71 1.80
CA ALA A 42 5.53 0.79 2.18
C ALA A 42 4.57 0.43 1.03
N GLY A 43 4.70 1.09 -0.13
CA GLY A 43 3.85 0.90 -1.30
C GLY A 43 3.12 2.17 -1.73
N GLU A 44 2.05 1.97 -2.50
CA GLU A 44 1.21 3.06 -3.02
C GLU A 44 0.30 3.63 -1.93
N SER A 45 0.16 4.95 -1.93
CA SER A 45 -0.75 5.68 -1.06
C SER A 45 -1.37 6.88 -1.78
N VAL A 46 -2.51 7.35 -1.28
CA VAL A 46 -3.15 8.59 -1.71
C VAL A 46 -3.24 9.52 -0.50
N ALA A 47 -2.62 10.68 -0.59
CA ALA A 47 -2.69 11.73 0.41
C ALA A 47 -3.70 12.80 -0.05
N VAL A 48 -4.61 13.19 0.84
CA VAL A 48 -5.66 14.17 0.56
C VAL A 48 -5.55 15.30 1.57
N ALA A 49 -5.21 16.50 1.10
CA ALA A 49 -5.27 17.73 1.87
C ALA A 49 -6.70 18.26 1.83
N LEU A 50 -7.40 18.22 2.97
CA LEU A 50 -8.75 18.75 3.10
C LEU A 50 -8.69 20.24 3.45
N PRO A 51 -9.75 21.02 3.15
CA PRO A 51 -9.86 22.38 3.65
C PRO A 51 -9.83 22.39 5.19
N GLY A 52 -8.91 23.18 5.77
CA GLY A 52 -8.65 23.25 7.21
C GLY A 52 -7.27 22.70 7.62
N GLU A 53 -7.12 22.28 8.88
CA GLU A 53 -5.86 21.77 9.46
C GLU A 53 -5.79 20.24 9.52
N SER A 54 -6.47 19.56 8.57
CA SER A 54 -6.56 18.10 8.56
C SER A 54 -6.35 17.50 7.16
N GLY A 55 -5.92 16.25 7.13
CA GLY A 55 -5.74 15.48 5.90
C GLY A 55 -6.17 14.03 6.06
N LEU A 56 -6.18 13.31 4.94
CA LEU A 56 -6.39 11.88 4.89
C LEU A 56 -5.21 11.22 4.19
N ILE A 57 -4.81 10.06 4.69
CA ILE A 57 -3.88 9.17 4.00
C ILE A 57 -4.60 7.84 3.79
N VAL A 58 -4.60 7.38 2.54
CA VAL A 58 -5.15 6.10 2.13
C VAL A 58 -4.01 5.22 1.66
N GLU A 59 -3.75 4.14 2.38
CA GLU A 59 -2.73 3.17 2.01
C GLU A 59 -3.36 2.03 1.20
N ILE A 60 -2.74 1.72 0.05
CA ILE A 60 -3.21 0.67 -0.85
C ILE A 60 -2.39 -0.58 -0.57
N GLN A 61 -2.93 -1.47 0.25
CA GLN A 61 -2.29 -2.74 0.55
C GLN A 61 -2.58 -3.74 -0.58
N ALA A 62 -1.54 -4.11 -1.32
CA ALA A 62 -1.59 -5.26 -2.19
C ALA A 62 -1.80 -6.51 -1.30
N ALA A 63 -2.90 -7.21 -1.51
CA ALA A 63 -3.07 -8.53 -0.91
C ALA A 63 -1.96 -9.42 -1.46
N SER A 64 -0.97 -9.79 -0.64
CA SER A 64 0.06 -10.76 -1.03
C SER A 64 -0.61 -11.97 -1.66
N PRO A 65 -0.14 -12.47 -2.81
CA PRO A 65 -0.66 -13.73 -3.34
C PRO A 65 -0.53 -14.79 -2.24
N PRO A 66 -1.54 -15.66 -2.07
CA PRO A 66 -1.47 -16.70 -1.05
C PRO A 66 -0.17 -17.49 -1.25
N PRO A 67 0.57 -17.83 -0.17
CA PRO A 67 1.81 -18.54 -0.29
C PRO A 67 1.54 -19.83 -1.06
N GLU A 68 2.19 -19.97 -2.21
CA GLU A 68 2.13 -21.15 -3.04
C GLU A 68 2.50 -22.33 -2.15
N ARG A 69 1.50 -23.13 -1.76
CA ARG A 69 1.71 -24.37 -1.01
C ARG A 69 2.58 -25.24 -1.89
N ARG A 70 3.89 -25.19 -1.66
CA ARG A 70 4.91 -26.08 -2.21
C ARG A 70 4.42 -27.49 -1.94
N ARG A 71 3.75 -28.10 -2.93
CA ARG A 71 3.26 -29.47 -2.86
C ARG A 71 4.51 -30.33 -2.66
N ARG A 72 4.74 -30.77 -1.42
CA ARG A 72 5.54 -31.95 -1.11
C ARG A 72 4.83 -33.14 -1.76
N LYS A 73 5.00 -33.34 -3.07
CA LYS A 73 4.77 -34.63 -3.70
C LYS A 73 6.09 -35.39 -3.60
N ARG A 74 6.13 -36.29 -2.61
CA ARG A 74 6.89 -37.54 -2.56
C ARG A 74 8.07 -37.61 -3.55
N ALA A 75 9.28 -37.38 -3.07
CA ALA A 75 10.40 -38.17 -3.57
C ALA A 75 10.14 -39.60 -3.09
N ALA A 76 9.76 -40.47 -4.03
CA ALA A 76 9.69 -41.90 -3.80
C ALA A 76 11.08 -42.38 -3.36
N ALA A 77 11.13 -43.11 -2.25
CA ALA A 77 12.33 -43.83 -1.83
C ALA A 77 12.72 -44.83 -2.94
N PRO A 78 14.02 -45.02 -3.22
CA PRO A 78 14.46 -46.10 -4.10
C PRO A 78 14.20 -47.45 -3.39
N PRO A 79 13.79 -48.51 -4.12
CA PRO A 79 13.65 -49.84 -3.53
C PRO A 79 15.03 -50.41 -3.17
N PRO A 80 15.13 -51.26 -2.12
CA PRO A 80 16.37 -51.98 -1.83
C PRO A 80 16.65 -53.01 -2.93
N ALA A 81 17.91 -53.08 -3.35
CA ALA A 81 18.42 -54.18 -4.17
C ALA A 81 18.67 -55.38 -3.27
N GLU A 82 18.14 -56.54 -3.65
CA GLU A 82 18.52 -57.86 -3.15
C GLU A 82 19.48 -58.51 -4.14
#